data_AF-A0A7J2VD88-F1
#
_entry.id   AF-A0A7J2VD88-F1
#
_cell.length_a   1.000
_cell.length_b   1.000
_cell.length_c   1.000
_cell.angle_alpha   90.00
_cell.angle_beta   90.00
_cell.angle_gamma   90.00
#
_symmetry.space_group_name_H-M   'P 1'
#
loop_
_entity.id
_entity.type
_entity.pdbx_description
1 polymer ?
#
loop_
_entity_poly.entity_id
_entity_poly.type
_entity_poly.pdbx_seq_one_letter_code
_entity_poly.pdbx_strand_id
1 'polypeptide(L)'
;MMPSPAPTPPPSGASYAEAYRLMREGALLLIISSLLVGVGIVLLYFSIIPAAFAGFEAVLGLVIALIVLLIIGGVITLIGLWGKFIPGVEKLAAINPEFGTSRTLIKIGLFWGTILLIVGAATLIVLIGVFIIIIAAILLLIGYIGLVILGFKLNELEKNTLYLVAAILFIIGIFIGIASFVGWILLYVALGDSIRRATGTPPTAPAMYPQPPL
;
A
#
# COMPACT_ATOMS: atom_id res chain seq x y z
N MET A 1 -20.70 -8.57 -43.41
CA MET A 1 -19.82 -7.59 -42.75
C MET A 1 -20.45 -7.24 -41.42
N MET A 2 -19.87 -7.68 -40.29
CA MET A 2 -20.36 -7.28 -38.98
C MET A 2 -20.02 -5.79 -38.78
N PRO A 3 -20.96 -4.96 -38.30
CA PRO A 3 -20.66 -3.57 -37.96
C PRO A 3 -19.55 -3.57 -36.91
N SER A 4 -18.51 -2.77 -37.16
CA SER A 4 -17.45 -2.51 -36.19
C SER A 4 -18.09 -2.07 -34.86
N PRO A 5 -17.71 -2.65 -33.71
CA PRO A 5 -18.21 -2.20 -32.43
C PRO A 5 -17.94 -0.70 -32.28
N ALA A 6 -18.97 0.05 -31.89
CA ALA A 6 -18.87 1.49 -31.71
C ALA A 6 -17.74 1.81 -30.70
N PRO A 7 -16.91 2.83 -30.97
CA PRO A 7 -15.89 3.26 -30.01
C PRO A 7 -16.59 3.60 -28.69
N THR A 8 -16.17 2.94 -27.62
CA THR A 8 -16.67 3.23 -26.27
C THR A 8 -16.39 4.70 -25.96
N PRO A 9 -17.38 5.46 -25.45
CA PRO A 9 -17.16 6.85 -25.11
C PRO A 9 -15.96 6.98 -24.15
N PRO A 10 -15.17 8.06 -24.27
CA PRO A 10 -14.00 8.24 -23.43
C PRO A 10 -14.42 8.17 -21.96
N PRO A 11 -13.64 7.46 -21.12
CA PRO A 11 -13.98 7.27 -19.72
C PRO A 11 -14.15 8.62 -19.04
N SER A 12 -15.33 8.84 -18.45
CA SER A 12 -15.65 10.09 -17.76
C SER A 12 -14.73 10.29 -16.55
N GLY A 13 -14.45 11.55 -16.19
CA GLY A 13 -13.68 11.88 -14.98
C GLY A 13 -14.24 11.23 -13.71
N ALA A 14 -15.54 10.95 -13.66
CA ALA A 14 -16.19 10.21 -12.58
C ALA A 14 -15.63 8.78 -12.40
N SER A 15 -15.28 8.09 -13.49
CA SER A 15 -14.72 6.73 -13.45
C SER A 15 -13.31 6.72 -12.83
N TYR A 16 -12.47 7.69 -13.20
CA TYR A 16 -11.16 7.91 -12.59
C TYR A 16 -11.27 8.30 -11.12
N ALA A 17 -12.17 9.21 -10.77
CA ALA A 17 -12.40 9.64 -9.40
C ALA A 17 -12.79 8.46 -8.49
N GLU A 18 -13.62 7.53 -8.98
CA GLU A 18 -14.00 6.34 -8.24
C GLU A 18 -12.81 5.39 -8.01
N ALA A 19 -12.01 5.14 -9.05
CA ALA A 19 -10.79 4.34 -8.95
C ALA A 19 -9.83 4.93 -7.92
N TYR A 20 -9.58 6.25 -7.97
CA TYR A 20 -8.72 6.94 -7.02
C TYR A 20 -9.28 6.92 -5.59
N ARG A 21 -10.60 7.04 -5.41
CA ARG A 21 -11.22 6.94 -4.09
C ARG A 21 -10.99 5.58 -3.45
N LEU A 22 -11.18 4.50 -4.21
CA LEU A 22 -10.91 3.14 -3.72
C LEU A 22 -9.44 2.93 -3.38
N MET A 23 -8.53 3.38 -4.24
CA MET A 23 -7.09 3.33 -3.96
C MET A 23 -6.73 4.13 -2.71
N ARG A 24 -7.35 5.30 -2.51
CA ARG A 24 -7.09 6.17 -1.35
C ARG A 24 -7.57 5.54 -0.06
N GLU A 25 -8.77 4.96 -0.04
CA GLU A 25 -9.29 4.23 1.11
C GLU A 25 -8.42 3.01 1.46
N GLY A 26 -7.95 2.27 0.44
CA GLY A 26 -7.04 1.16 0.63
C GLY A 26 -5.67 1.61 1.18
N ALA A 27 -5.10 2.69 0.63
CA ALA A 27 -3.86 3.27 1.11
C ALA A 27 -3.96 3.72 2.58
N LEU A 28 -5.10 4.27 3.00
CA LEU A 28 -5.33 4.62 4.41
C LEU A 28 -5.24 3.41 5.33
N LEU A 29 -5.85 2.28 4.96
CA LEU A 29 -5.77 1.05 5.75
C LEU A 29 -4.33 0.50 5.79
N LEU A 30 -3.57 0.67 4.71
CA LEU A 30 -2.15 0.30 4.67
C LEU A 30 -1.28 1.20 5.56
N ILE A 31 -1.57 2.50 5.64
CA ILE A 31 -0.95 3.43 6.58
C ILE A 31 -1.23 2.97 8.02
N ILE A 32 -2.49 2.66 8.35
CA ILE A 32 -2.88 2.20 9.69
C ILE A 32 -2.19 0.87 10.04
N SER A 33 -2.20 -0.09 9.12
CA SER A 33 -1.54 -1.39 9.30
C SER A 33 -0.03 -1.24 9.52
N SER A 34 0.63 -0.44 8.69
CA SER A 34 2.07 -0.22 8.78
C SER A 34 2.47 0.51 10.06
N LEU A 35 1.63 1.41 10.59
CA LEU A 35 1.82 2.00 11.92
C LEU A 35 1.72 0.96 13.03
N LEU A 36 0.68 0.12 12.99
CA LEU A 36 0.49 -0.94 13.99
C LEU A 36 1.69 -1.88 14.02
N VAL A 37 2.08 -2.41 12.85
CA VAL A 37 3.21 -3.33 12.71
C VAL A 37 4.52 -2.63 13.05
N GLY A 38 4.73 -1.41 12.56
CA GLY A 38 5.96 -0.65 12.79
C GLY A 38 6.20 -0.35 14.26
N VAL A 39 5.19 0.15 14.97
CA VAL A 39 5.28 0.40 16.42
C VAL A 39 5.51 -0.90 17.18
N GLY A 40 4.77 -1.96 16.85
CA GLY A 40 4.94 -3.26 17.49
C GLY A 40 6.35 -3.84 17.30
N ILE A 41 6.91 -3.75 16.09
CA ILE A 41 8.28 -4.21 15.81
C ILE A 41 9.30 -3.39 16.62
N VAL A 42 9.15 -2.06 16.70
CA VAL A 42 10.06 -1.21 17.49
C VAL A 42 10.03 -1.61 18.97
N LEU A 43 8.85 -1.82 19.54
CA LEU A 43 8.71 -2.26 20.94
C LEU A 43 9.35 -3.64 21.17
N LEU A 44 9.13 -4.58 20.26
CA LEU A 44 9.73 -5.91 20.32
C LEU A 44 11.25 -5.84 20.21
N TYR A 45 11.78 -5.01 19.31
CA TYR A 45 13.22 -4.82 19.11
C TYR A 45 13.92 -4.37 20.40
N PHE A 46 13.38 -3.35 21.09
CA PHE A 46 13.93 -2.91 22.38
C PHE A 46 13.81 -3.95 23.49
N SER A 47 12.92 -4.94 23.33
CA SER A 47 12.69 -6.00 24.32
C SER A 47 13.61 -7.21 24.13
N ILE A 48 14.35 -7.32 23.02
CA ILE A 48 15.21 -8.48 22.71
C ILE A 48 16.30 -8.67 23.77
N ILE A 49 17.02 -7.60 24.13
CA ILE A 49 18.14 -7.69 25.09
C ILE A 49 17.62 -8.05 26.49
N PRO A 50 16.63 -7.35 27.07
CA PRO A 50 16.06 -7.76 28.36
C PRO A 50 15.54 -9.20 28.38
N ALA A 51 14.86 -9.63 27.32
CA ALA A 51 14.32 -10.99 27.24
C ALA A 51 15.43 -12.05 27.19
N ALA A 52 16.56 -11.77 26.53
CA ALA A 52 17.70 -12.68 26.50
C ALA A 52 18.28 -12.94 27.90
N PHE A 53 18.29 -11.92 28.77
CA PHE A 53 18.72 -12.05 30.17
C PHE A 53 17.64 -12.65 31.09
N ALA A 54 16.36 -12.50 30.74
CA ALA A 54 15.22 -13.02 31.52
C ALA A 54 14.97 -14.53 31.30
N GLY A 55 15.59 -15.13 30.28
CA GLY A 55 15.55 -16.58 30.03
C GLY A 55 14.59 -16.99 28.90
N PHE A 56 14.52 -18.30 28.66
CA PHE A 56 13.83 -18.89 27.49
C PHE A 56 12.34 -18.50 27.40
N GLU A 57 11.62 -18.49 28.52
CA GLU A 57 10.18 -18.14 28.57
C GLU A 57 9.92 -16.71 28.07
N ALA A 58 10.81 -15.76 28.39
CA ALA A 58 10.68 -14.38 27.92
C ALA A 58 10.90 -14.28 26.40
N VAL A 59 11.86 -15.04 25.87
CA VAL A 59 12.11 -15.13 24.42
C VAL A 59 10.92 -15.75 23.70
N LEU A 60 10.35 -16.84 24.24
CA LEU A 60 9.13 -17.46 23.70
C LEU A 60 7.97 -16.47 23.68
N GLY A 61 7.79 -15.69 24.76
CA GLY A 61 6.80 -14.62 24.85
C GLY A 61 6.95 -13.57 23.74
N LEU A 62 8.19 -13.14 23.43
CA LEU A 62 8.44 -12.22 22.32
C LEU A 62 8.10 -12.83 20.96
N VAL A 63 8.42 -14.10 20.74
CA VAL A 63 8.08 -14.80 19.49
C VAL A 63 6.57 -14.87 19.31
N ILE A 64 5.83 -15.23 20.37
CA ILE A 64 4.36 -15.27 20.33
C ILE A 64 3.80 -13.88 20.06
N ALA A 65 4.30 -12.84 20.72
CA ALA A 65 3.88 -11.46 20.50
C ALA A 65 4.13 -11.01 19.06
N LEU A 66 5.28 -11.38 18.47
CA LEU A 66 5.60 -11.12 17.06
C LEU A 66 4.60 -11.82 16.12
N ILE A 67 4.28 -13.09 16.38
CA ILE A 67 3.32 -13.85 15.56
C ILE A 67 1.95 -13.17 15.58
N VAL A 68 1.45 -12.82 16.77
CA VAL A 68 0.16 -12.13 16.92
C VAL A 68 0.16 -10.78 16.20
N LEU A 69 1.23 -10.00 16.36
CA LEU A 69 1.39 -8.71 15.68
C LEU A 69 1.35 -8.87 14.15
N LEU A 70 2.11 -9.82 13.60
CA LEU A 70 2.16 -10.07 12.15
C LEU A 70 0.82 -10.57 11.61
N ILE A 71 0.09 -11.39 12.37
CA ILE A 71 -1.24 -11.86 11.96
C ILE A 71 -2.22 -10.69 11.92
N ILE A 72 -2.30 -9.88 12.99
CA ILE A 72 -3.24 -8.75 13.06
C ILE A 72 -2.91 -7.74 11.96
N GLY A 73 -1.65 -7.32 11.85
CA GLY A 73 -1.21 -6.40 10.81
C GLY A 73 -1.40 -6.97 9.39
N GLY A 74 -1.11 -8.25 9.20
CA GLY A 74 -1.36 -8.94 7.93
C GLY A 74 -2.84 -8.93 7.53
N VAL A 75 -3.74 -9.20 8.48
CA VAL A 75 -5.19 -9.19 8.24
C VAL A 75 -5.68 -7.79 7.86
N ILE A 76 -5.26 -6.74 8.58
CA ILE A 76 -5.62 -5.35 8.23
C ILE A 76 -5.08 -4.97 6.85
N THR A 77 -3.84 -5.37 6.54
CA THR A 77 -3.22 -5.21 5.22
C THR A 77 -4.05 -5.89 4.13
N LEU A 78 -4.50 -7.12 4.37
CA LEU A 78 -5.31 -7.89 3.43
C LEU A 78 -6.66 -7.20 3.18
N ILE A 79 -7.32 -6.70 4.23
CA ILE A 79 -8.58 -5.95 4.12
C ILE A 79 -8.37 -4.68 3.31
N GLY A 80 -7.28 -3.93 3.57
CA GLY A 80 -6.93 -2.72 2.82
C GLY A 80 -6.64 -2.99 1.35
N LEU A 81 -5.88 -4.06 1.06
CA LEU A 81 -5.53 -4.43 -0.30
C LEU A 81 -6.73 -4.96 -1.08
N TRP A 82 -7.34 -6.03 -0.58
CA TRP A 82 -8.36 -6.74 -1.33
C TRP A 82 -9.70 -6.00 -1.31
N GLY A 83 -10.05 -5.38 -0.19
CA GLY A 83 -11.32 -4.67 -0.06
C GLY A 83 -11.36 -3.36 -0.86
N LYS A 84 -10.22 -2.69 -1.04
CA LYS A 84 -10.20 -1.31 -1.56
C LYS A 84 -9.10 -1.03 -2.57
N PHE A 85 -7.82 -1.28 -2.23
CA PHE A 85 -6.71 -0.83 -3.06
C PHE A 85 -6.64 -1.56 -4.42
N ILE A 86 -6.64 -2.89 -4.41
CA ILE A 86 -6.60 -3.72 -5.61
C ILE A 86 -7.81 -3.40 -6.50
N PRO A 87 -9.08 -3.44 -6.01
CA PRO A 87 -10.23 -3.04 -6.82
C PRO A 87 -10.08 -1.65 -7.48
N GLY A 88 -9.51 -0.68 -6.77
CA GLY A 88 -9.20 0.64 -7.35
C GLY A 88 -8.20 0.57 -8.51
N VAL A 89 -7.12 -0.18 -8.36
CA VAL A 89 -6.14 -0.42 -9.44
C VAL A 89 -6.75 -1.24 -10.59
N GLU A 90 -7.65 -2.18 -10.30
CA GLU A 90 -8.36 -2.95 -11.33
C GLU A 90 -9.27 -2.05 -12.17
N LYS A 91 -10.03 -1.15 -11.52
CA LYS A 91 -10.83 -0.13 -12.21
C LYS A 91 -9.95 0.78 -13.05
N LEU A 92 -8.83 1.24 -12.50
CA LEU A 92 -7.89 2.09 -13.24
C LEU A 92 -7.32 1.38 -14.47
N ALA A 93 -6.99 0.09 -14.37
CA ALA A 93 -6.50 -0.72 -15.48
C ALA A 93 -7.57 -1.06 -16.52
N ALA A 94 -8.85 -1.10 -16.12
CA ALA A 94 -9.96 -1.25 -17.07
C ALA A 94 -10.19 0.03 -17.88
N ILE A 95 -9.85 1.20 -17.30
CA ILE A 95 -9.98 2.50 -17.93
C ILE A 95 -8.77 2.78 -18.84
N ASN A 96 -7.55 2.56 -18.33
CA ASN A 96 -6.31 2.68 -19.10
C ASN A 96 -5.51 1.36 -18.99
N PRO A 97 -5.39 0.58 -20.08
CA PRO A 97 -4.68 -0.69 -20.11
C PRO A 97 -3.21 -0.62 -19.67
N GLU A 98 -2.58 0.56 -19.71
CA GLU A 98 -1.21 0.75 -19.25
C GLU A 98 -1.03 0.33 -17.78
N PHE A 99 -2.06 0.43 -16.93
CA PHE A 99 -1.97 -0.02 -15.53
C PHE A 99 -2.06 -1.55 -15.35
N GLY A 100 -2.27 -2.33 -16.42
CA GLY A 100 -2.44 -3.78 -16.37
C GLY A 100 -1.25 -4.54 -15.78
N THR A 101 -0.02 -4.10 -16.06
CA THR A 101 1.20 -4.70 -15.48
C THR A 101 1.25 -4.47 -13.97
N SER A 102 1.05 -3.24 -13.52
CA SER A 102 1.04 -2.90 -12.09
C SER A 102 -0.03 -3.67 -11.34
N ARG A 103 -1.24 -3.75 -11.91
CA ARG A 103 -2.37 -4.54 -11.37
C ARG A 103 -1.95 -5.98 -11.11
N THR A 104 -1.37 -6.62 -12.12
CA THR A 104 -0.98 -8.04 -12.03
C THR A 104 0.09 -8.25 -10.97
N LEU A 105 1.11 -7.40 -10.93
CA LEU A 105 2.19 -7.49 -9.95
C LEU A 105 1.71 -7.24 -8.53
N ILE A 106 0.83 -6.26 -8.29
CA ILE A 106 0.26 -5.99 -6.97
C ILE A 106 -0.62 -7.15 -6.51
N LYS A 107 -1.44 -7.70 -7.43
CA LYS A 107 -2.34 -8.82 -7.12
C LYS A 107 -1.61 -10.14 -6.92
N ILE A 108 -0.51 -10.39 -7.63
CA ILE A 108 0.27 -11.61 -7.42
C ILE A 108 1.17 -11.43 -6.20
N GLY A 109 1.95 -10.36 -6.17
CA GLY A 109 2.97 -10.15 -5.16
C GLY A 109 2.44 -9.71 -3.81
N LEU A 110 1.68 -8.62 -3.74
CA LEU A 110 1.26 -8.05 -2.46
C LEU A 110 0.16 -8.90 -1.80
N PHE A 111 -0.82 -9.39 -2.56
CA PHE A 111 -1.91 -10.20 -2.01
C PHE A 111 -1.44 -11.60 -1.58
N TRP A 112 -0.88 -12.40 -2.49
CA TRP A 112 -0.42 -13.74 -2.10
C TRP A 112 0.77 -13.69 -1.15
N GLY A 113 1.66 -12.70 -1.30
CA GLY A 113 2.75 -12.47 -0.36
C GLY A 113 2.25 -12.19 1.05
N THR A 114 1.20 -11.37 1.22
CA THR A 114 0.62 -11.11 2.54
C THR A 114 -0.03 -12.36 3.13
N ILE A 115 -0.74 -13.16 2.33
CA ILE A 115 -1.34 -14.43 2.79
C ILE A 115 -0.25 -15.39 3.25
N LEU A 116 0.79 -15.58 2.45
CA LEU A 116 1.93 -16.42 2.79
C LEU A 116 2.67 -15.91 4.03
N LEU A 117 2.75 -14.60 4.23
CA LEU A 117 3.33 -14.01 5.43
C LEU A 117 2.51 -14.37 6.68
N ILE A 118 1.18 -14.30 6.62
CA ILE A 118 0.31 -14.69 7.74
C ILE A 118 0.45 -16.18 8.05
N VAL A 119 0.42 -17.04 7.02
CA VAL A 119 0.58 -18.50 7.18
C VAL A 119 1.98 -18.84 7.71
N GLY A 120 3.01 -18.17 7.20
CA GLY A 120 4.39 -18.31 7.64
C GLY A 120 4.59 -17.86 9.09
N ALA A 121 3.97 -16.75 9.48
CA ALA A 121 3.99 -16.27 10.87
C ALA A 121 3.29 -17.26 11.82
N ALA A 122 2.11 -17.76 11.44
CA ALA A 122 1.38 -18.75 12.25
C ALA A 122 2.17 -20.07 12.43
N THR A 123 2.97 -20.43 11.43
CA THR A 123 3.78 -21.66 11.44
C THR A 123 5.22 -21.44 11.92
N LEU A 124 5.59 -20.23 12.38
CA LEU A 124 6.97 -19.85 12.71
C LEU A 124 7.58 -20.68 13.86
N ILE A 125 6.75 -21.22 14.75
CA ILE A 125 7.16 -22.12 15.84
C ILE A 125 7.69 -23.46 15.28
N VAL A 126 7.20 -23.86 14.12
CA VAL A 126 7.69 -25.02 13.36
C VAL A 126 8.74 -24.49 12.39
N LEU A 127 9.93 -25.08 12.31
CA LEU A 127 11.04 -24.63 11.44
C LEU A 127 10.61 -24.37 9.97
N ILE A 128 9.55 -25.03 9.51
CA ILE A 128 8.89 -24.84 8.21
C ILE A 128 8.46 -23.38 7.96
N GLY A 129 7.99 -22.66 8.99
CA GLY A 129 7.49 -21.29 8.84
C GLY A 129 8.53 -20.32 8.28
N VAL A 130 9.82 -20.53 8.58
CA VAL A 130 10.92 -19.70 8.06
C VAL A 130 10.98 -19.78 6.53
N PHE A 131 10.87 -20.97 5.95
CA PHE A 131 10.88 -21.15 4.49
C PHE A 131 9.68 -20.47 3.83
N ILE A 132 8.50 -20.55 4.46
CA ILE A 132 7.29 -19.88 3.97
C ILE A 132 7.46 -18.36 3.98
N ILE A 133 8.05 -17.80 5.04
CA ILE A 133 8.31 -16.36 5.16
C ILE A 133 9.29 -15.88 4.09
N ILE A 134 10.32 -16.67 3.77
CA ILE A 134 11.26 -16.33 2.69
C ILE A 134 10.52 -16.22 1.35
N ILE A 135 9.64 -17.20 1.04
CA ILE A 135 8.82 -17.16 -0.17
C ILE A 135 7.86 -15.96 -0.15
N ALA A 136 7.24 -15.68 0.99
CA ALA A 136 6.37 -14.53 1.19
C ALA A 136 7.11 -13.21 0.92
N ALA A 137 8.34 -13.07 1.42
CA ALA A 137 9.16 -11.89 1.23
C ALA A 137 9.48 -11.65 -0.26
N ILE A 138 9.80 -12.70 -1.01
CA ILE A 138 10.04 -12.62 -2.47
C ILE A 138 8.77 -12.16 -3.20
N LEU A 139 7.60 -12.71 -2.85
CA LEU A 139 6.33 -12.27 -3.45
C LEU A 139 6.00 -10.82 -3.09
N LEU A 140 6.17 -10.42 -1.83
CA LEU A 140 5.95 -9.04 -1.40
C LEU A 140 6.85 -8.08 -2.18
N LEU A 141 8.13 -8.43 -2.41
CA LEU A 141 9.04 -7.65 -3.23
C LEU A 141 8.50 -7.43 -4.65
N ILE A 142 7.97 -8.48 -5.29
CA ILE A 142 7.32 -8.37 -6.61
C ILE A 142 6.11 -7.42 -6.55
N GLY A 143 5.34 -7.47 -5.46
CA GLY A 143 4.22 -6.56 -5.23
C GLY A 143 4.65 -5.11 -5.09
N TYR A 144 5.75 -4.85 -4.38
CA TYR A 144 6.35 -3.51 -4.26
C TYR A 144 6.79 -2.96 -5.62
N ILE A 145 7.37 -3.79 -6.50
CA ILE A 145 7.69 -3.37 -7.86
C ILE A 145 6.42 -2.93 -8.61
N GLY A 146 5.31 -3.65 -8.42
CA GLY A 146 4.00 -3.26 -8.96
C GLY A 146 3.53 -1.88 -8.48
N LEU A 147 3.74 -1.56 -7.19
CA LEU A 147 3.43 -0.24 -6.62
C LEU A 147 4.32 0.87 -7.19
N VAL A 148 5.60 0.58 -7.40
CA VAL A 148 6.54 1.52 -8.01
C VAL A 148 6.10 1.86 -9.44
N ILE A 149 5.81 0.86 -10.27
CA ILE A 149 5.32 1.07 -11.64
C ILE A 149 4.00 1.85 -11.64
N LEU A 150 3.09 1.52 -10.72
CA LEU A 150 1.84 2.26 -10.54
C LEU A 150 2.08 3.74 -10.24
N GLY A 151 3.00 4.06 -9.33
CA GLY A 151 3.33 5.45 -8.98
C GLY A 151 3.93 6.24 -10.15
N PHE A 152 4.85 5.64 -10.92
CA PHE A 152 5.39 6.27 -12.13
C PHE A 152 4.29 6.53 -13.18
N LYS A 153 3.43 5.55 -13.45
CA LYS A 153 2.33 5.70 -14.42
C LYS A 153 1.29 6.74 -13.97
N LEU A 154 0.97 6.79 -12.68
CA LEU A 154 0.11 7.83 -12.12
C LEU A 154 0.72 9.22 -12.26
N ASN A 155 2.04 9.36 -12.07
CA ASN A 155 2.72 10.61 -12.33
C ASN A 155 2.61 11.04 -13.80
N GLU A 156 2.80 10.11 -14.74
CA GLU A 156 2.71 10.40 -16.17
C GLU A 156 1.30 10.85 -16.58
N LEU A 157 0.27 10.23 -16.01
CA LEU A 157 -1.14 10.53 -16.26
C LEU A 157 -1.59 11.84 -15.60
N GLU A 158 -1.35 12.00 -14.30
CA GLU A 158 -1.88 13.10 -13.49
C GLU A 158 -0.95 14.32 -13.44
N LYS A 159 0.29 14.18 -13.94
CA LYS A 159 1.36 15.19 -13.85
C LYS A 159 1.60 15.68 -12.41
N ASN A 160 1.39 14.81 -11.42
CA ASN A 160 1.59 15.14 -10.00
C ASN A 160 2.88 14.49 -9.47
N THR A 161 3.85 15.33 -9.08
CA THR A 161 5.15 14.93 -8.54
C THR A 161 5.05 14.08 -7.27
N LEU A 162 3.97 14.19 -6.50
CA LEU A 162 3.78 13.38 -5.29
C LEU A 162 3.74 11.87 -5.60
N TYR A 163 3.18 11.47 -6.75
CA TYR A 163 3.19 10.06 -7.17
C TYR A 163 4.61 9.56 -7.49
N LEU A 164 5.43 10.42 -8.10
CA LEU A 164 6.82 10.12 -8.41
C LEU A 164 7.64 9.95 -7.11
N VAL A 165 7.49 10.87 -6.17
CA VAL A 165 8.18 10.78 -4.87
C VAL A 165 7.69 9.55 -4.09
N ALA A 166 6.39 9.24 -4.12
CA ALA A 166 5.87 8.01 -3.51
C ALA A 166 6.49 6.75 -4.14
N ALA A 167 6.62 6.68 -5.47
CA ALA A 167 7.26 5.57 -6.16
C ALA A 167 8.72 5.37 -5.72
N ILE A 168 9.50 6.46 -5.65
CA ILE A 168 10.89 6.42 -5.18
C ILE A 168 10.96 5.97 -3.72
N LEU A 169 10.06 6.46 -2.87
CA LEU A 169 9.99 6.04 -1.47
C LEU A 169 9.62 4.57 -1.30
N PHE A 170 8.83 3.99 -2.20
CA PHE A 170 8.59 2.54 -2.17
C PHE A 170 9.84 1.74 -2.53
N ILE A 171 10.71 2.22 -3.43
CA ILE A 171 12.00 1.58 -3.73
C ILE A 171 12.90 1.60 -2.50
N ILE A 172 13.07 2.77 -1.88
CA ILE A 172 13.86 2.92 -0.64
C ILE A 172 13.21 2.12 0.50
N GLY A 173 11.89 2.07 0.49
CA GLY A 173 11.02 1.38 1.44
C GLY A 173 11.27 -0.12 1.56
N ILE A 174 11.80 -0.76 0.51
CA ILE A 174 12.18 -2.17 0.53
C ILE A 174 13.25 -2.44 1.58
N PHE A 175 14.19 -1.51 1.75
CA PHE A 175 15.28 -1.63 2.73
C PHE A 175 14.97 -0.92 4.04
N ILE A 176 14.19 0.17 3.97
CA ILE A 176 13.88 1.02 5.12
C ILE A 176 12.36 1.12 5.29
N GLY A 177 11.80 0.34 6.21
CA GLY A 177 10.35 0.27 6.42
C GLY A 177 9.66 1.63 6.61
N ILE A 178 10.32 2.58 7.27
CA ILE A 178 9.77 3.94 7.45
C ILE A 178 9.61 4.72 6.14
N ALA A 179 10.49 4.49 5.15
CA ALA A 179 10.36 5.12 3.84
C ALA A 179 9.12 4.59 3.11
N SER A 180 8.83 3.29 3.21
CA SER A 180 7.59 2.71 2.65
C SER A 180 6.36 3.31 3.30
N PHE A 181 6.38 3.55 4.62
CA PHE A 181 5.29 4.20 5.33
C PHE A 181 5.01 5.60 4.79
N VAL A 182 6.06 6.42 4.63
CA VAL A 182 5.93 7.76 4.05
C VAL A 182 5.46 7.69 2.59
N GLY A 183 5.89 6.70 1.82
CA GLY A 183 5.41 6.44 0.46
C GLY A 183 3.89 6.25 0.40
N TRP A 184 3.32 5.48 1.33
CA TRP A 184 1.86 5.33 1.44
C TRP A 184 1.14 6.63 1.77
N ILE A 185 1.70 7.47 2.64
CA ILE A 185 1.15 8.79 2.96
C ILE A 185 1.12 9.69 1.73
N LEU A 186 2.24 9.76 0.99
CA LEU A 186 2.31 10.59 -0.21
C LEU A 186 1.33 10.10 -1.29
N LEU A 187 1.23 8.78 -1.47
CA LEU A 187 0.25 8.20 -2.38
C LEU A 187 -1.19 8.57 -1.97
N TYR A 188 -1.52 8.48 -0.68
CA TYR A 188 -2.83 8.86 -0.14
C TYR A 188 -3.18 10.33 -0.40
N VAL A 189 -2.21 11.23 -0.21
CA VAL A 189 -2.38 12.67 -0.45
C VAL A 189 -2.53 12.95 -1.94
N ALA A 190 -1.68 12.36 -2.79
CA ALA A 190 -1.72 12.51 -4.24
C ALA A 190 -3.06 12.05 -4.83
N LEU A 191 -3.57 10.90 -4.39
CA LEU A 191 -4.90 10.41 -4.78
C LEU A 191 -6.01 11.37 -4.37
N GLY A 192 -5.88 12.03 -3.23
CA GLY A 192 -6.83 13.07 -2.80
C GLY A 192 -6.90 14.25 -3.76
N ASP A 193 -5.76 14.69 -4.28
CA ASP A 193 -5.68 15.77 -5.28
C ASP A 193 -6.27 15.31 -6.63
N SER A 194 -5.91 14.12 -7.10
CA SER A 194 -6.46 13.55 -8.34
C SER A 194 -7.98 13.36 -8.30
N ILE A 195 -8.55 12.98 -7.16
CA ILE A 195 -10.01 12.92 -7.00
C ILE A 195 -10.64 14.30 -7.20
N ARG A 196 -10.11 15.35 -6.56
CA ARG A 196 -10.65 16.72 -6.66
C ARG A 196 -10.64 17.22 -8.09
N ARG A 197 -9.55 16.97 -8.81
CA ARG A 197 -9.42 17.31 -10.25
C ARG A 197 -10.42 16.55 -11.10
N ALA A 198 -10.53 15.24 -10.89
CA ALA A 198 -11.43 14.37 -11.64
C ALA A 198 -12.92 14.66 -11.39
N THR A 199 -13.28 15.19 -10.22
CA THR A 199 -14.65 15.63 -9.89
C THR A 199 -14.91 17.11 -10.18
N GLY A 200 -13.97 17.85 -10.78
CA GLY A 200 -14.11 19.27 -11.09
C GLY A 200 -14.22 20.17 -9.85
N THR A 201 -13.76 19.71 -8.69
CA THR A 201 -13.80 20.48 -7.44
C THR A 201 -12.52 21.30 -7.34
N PRO A 202 -12.58 22.66 -7.30
CA PRO A 202 -11.38 23.48 -7.21
C PRO A 202 -10.57 23.17 -5.94
N PRO A 203 -9.23 23.31 -5.96
CA PRO A 203 -8.43 23.25 -4.73
C PRO A 203 -8.95 24.31 -3.75
N THR A 204 -9.13 23.95 -2.48
CA THR A 204 -9.36 24.92 -1.39
C THR A 204 -8.23 25.94 -1.41
N ALA A 205 -8.54 27.17 -1.84
CA ALA A 205 -7.60 28.28 -1.82
C ALA A 205 -7.10 28.51 -0.38
N PRO A 206 -5.81 28.86 -0.18
CA PRO A 206 -5.34 29.29 1.13
C PRO A 206 -6.23 30.44 1.61
N ALA A 207 -6.65 30.39 2.87
CA ALA A 207 -7.47 31.43 3.48
C ALA A 207 -6.82 32.79 3.22
N MET A 208 -7.46 33.59 2.37
CA MET A 208 -7.03 34.95 2.08
C MET A 208 -7.31 35.73 3.37
N TYR A 209 -6.31 35.89 4.22
CA TYR A 209 -6.43 36.74 5.40
C TYR A 209 -6.78 38.15 4.90
N PRO A 210 -7.86 38.78 5.40
CA PRO A 210 -8.17 40.16 5.08
C PRO A 210 -6.97 41.04 5.43
N GLN A 211 -6.38 41.71 4.44
CA GLN A 211 -5.35 42.70 4.73
C GLN A 211 -5.99 43.88 5.48
N PRO A 212 -5.45 44.32 6.62
CA PRO A 212 -5.96 45.50 7.32
C PRO A 212 -5.80 46.75 6.44
N PRO A 213 -6.79 47.67 6.43
CA PRO A 213 -6.63 48.96 5.78
C PRO A 213 -5.51 49.76 6.45
N LEU A 214 -4.67 50.38 5.62
CA LEU A 214 -3.58 51.29 6.00
C LEU A 214 -4.11 52.57 6.68
#